data_AF-A0A9Q0FEU3-F1
#
_entry.id   AF-A0A9Q0FEU3-F1
#
_cell.length_a   1.000
_cell.length_b   1.000
_cell.length_c   1.000
_cell.angle_alpha   90.00
_cell.angle_beta   90.00
_cell.angle_gamma   90.00
#
_symmetry.space_group_name_H-M   'P 1'
#
loop_
_entity.id
_entity.type
_entity.pdbx_description
1 polymer ?
#
loop_
_entity_poly.entity_id
_entity_poly.type
_entity_poly.pdbx_seq_one_letter_code
_entity_poly.pdbx_strand_id
1 'polypeptide(L)'
;MVSFYNKEDRLRVLIDGPWILLGHYLTVEPWRPQFDPTGHKVITIVAWVQLLGLSREYYDCLLLNEVCNEIGQLVRVDYNTQEGLRGKFARVAVELDLLKPLQSKV
;
A
#
# COMPACT_ATOMS: atom_id res chain seq x y z
N MET A 1 3.72 -15.79 13.80
CA MET A 1 3.65 -15.99 12.34
C MET A 1 2.28 -16.56 12.00
N VAL A 2 1.65 -16.11 10.92
CA VAL A 2 0.32 -16.59 10.50
C VAL A 2 0.46 -17.23 9.12
N SER A 3 -0.02 -18.46 8.98
CA SER A 3 -0.11 -19.15 7.69
C SER A 3 -1.52 -19.02 7.14
N PHE A 4 -1.64 -18.67 5.86
CA PHE A 4 -2.91 -18.60 5.16
C PHE A 4 -3.01 -19.77 4.19
N TYR A 5 -4.17 -20.43 4.16
CA TYR A 5 -4.47 -21.46 3.16
C TYR A 5 -4.82 -20.84 1.81
N ASN A 6 -5.46 -19.67 1.84
CA ASN A 6 -5.93 -18.98 0.65
C ASN A 6 -5.00 -17.82 0.28
N LYS A 7 -4.70 -17.67 -1.01
CA LYS A 7 -3.82 -16.61 -1.51
C LYS A 7 -4.50 -15.24 -1.39
N GLU A 8 -5.80 -15.19 -1.65
CA GLU A 8 -6.61 -13.98 -1.57
C GLU A 8 -6.64 -13.43 -0.14
N ASP A 9 -6.78 -14.29 0.87
CA ASP A 9 -6.76 -13.87 2.28
C ASP A 9 -5.39 -13.32 2.69
N ARG A 10 -4.31 -13.96 2.24
CA ARG A 10 -2.95 -13.45 2.43
C ARG A 10 -2.77 -12.07 1.81
N LEU A 11 -3.23 -11.88 0.56
CA LEU A 11 -3.14 -10.60 -0.13
C LEU A 11 -3.99 -9.53 0.55
N ARG A 12 -5.16 -9.92 1.04
CA ARG A 12 -6.05 -9.04 1.79
C ARG A 12 -5.36 -8.51 3.05
N VAL A 13 -4.75 -9.40 3.84
CA VAL A 13 -4.02 -9.02 5.06
C VAL A 13 -2.81 -8.14 4.75
N LEU A 14 -2.16 -8.33 3.60
CA LEU A 14 -1.03 -7.50 3.20
C LEU A 14 -1.45 -6.10 2.71
N ILE A 15 -2.58 -5.99 2.00
CA ILE A 15 -2.93 -4.78 1.22
C ILE A 15 -4.05 -3.96 1.87
N ASP A 16 -5.02 -4.58 2.56
CA ASP A 16 -6.18 -3.86 3.12
C ASP A 16 -5.87 -3.07 4.41
N GLY A 17 -4.60 -3.07 4.86
CA GLY A 17 -4.15 -2.32 6.04
C GLY A 17 -4.30 -0.79 5.90
N PRO A 18 -4.03 0.00 6.95
CA PRO A 18 -3.33 -0.36 8.18
C PRO A 18 -4.22 -1.12 9.17
N TRP A 19 -3.63 -2.12 9.83
CA TRP A 19 -4.32 -2.90 10.87
C TRP A 19 -4.10 -2.25 12.23
N ILE A 20 -5.16 -2.18 13.03
CA ILE A 20 -5.09 -1.68 14.41
C ILE A 20 -5.51 -2.82 15.32
N LEU A 21 -4.63 -3.20 16.25
CA LEU A 21 -4.92 -4.19 17.28
C LEU A 21 -4.66 -3.53 18.63
N LEU A 22 -5.69 -3.48 19.48
CA LEU A 22 -5.62 -2.88 20.82
C LEU A 22 -5.10 -1.42 20.82
N GLY A 23 -5.45 -0.64 19.79
CA GLY A 23 -5.01 0.76 19.66
C GLY A 23 -3.58 0.93 19.13
N HIS A 24 -2.89 -0.17 18.81
CA HIS A 24 -1.55 -0.14 18.21
C HIS A 24 -1.60 -0.48 16.72
N TYR A 25 -0.82 0.24 15.91
CA TYR A 25 -0.64 -0.09 14.50
C TYR A 25 0.15 -1.39 14.36
N LEU A 26 -0.35 -2.28 13.51
CA LEU A 26 0.30 -3.52 13.17
C LEU A 26 0.82 -3.45 11.73
N THR A 27 2.12 -3.69 11.58
CA THR A 27 2.80 -3.80 10.29
C THR A 27 2.76 -5.25 9.85
N VAL A 28 2.35 -5.48 8.61
CA VAL A 28 2.27 -6.81 8.01
C VAL A 28 3.33 -6.90 6.92
N GLU A 29 4.11 -7.97 6.94
CA GLU A 29 5.16 -8.22 5.96
C GLU A 29 5.08 -9.67 5.47
N PRO A 30 5.42 -9.95 4.19
CA PRO A 30 5.62 -11.31 3.75
C PRO A 30 6.75 -11.97 4.55
N TRP A 31 6.53 -13.21 4.98
CA TRP A 31 7.56 -13.97 5.68
C TRP A 31 8.79 -14.19 4.79
N ARG A 32 9.98 -14.11 5.40
CA ARG A 32 11.26 -14.34 4.74
C ARG A 32 12.01 -15.48 5.46
N PRO A 33 12.70 -16.37 4.73
CA PRO A 33 13.64 -17.31 5.34
C PRO A 33 14.68 -16.57 6.17
N GLN A 34 15.12 -17.15 7.29
CA GLN A 34 16.14 -16.58 8.19
C GLN A 34 15.74 -15.25 8.88
N PHE A 35 14.45 -15.03 9.09
CA PHE A 35 13.96 -13.90 9.89
C PHE A 35 14.51 -13.93 11.32
N ASP A 36 15.28 -12.89 11.70
CA ASP A 36 15.74 -12.65 13.06
C ASP A 36 14.87 -11.57 13.73
N PRO A 37 14.05 -11.92 14.75
CA PRO A 37 13.19 -10.96 15.42
C PRO A 37 13.97 -9.91 16.23
N THR A 38 15.23 -10.17 16.59
CA THR A 38 16.00 -9.27 17.47
C THR A 38 16.67 -8.12 16.72
N GLY A 39 17.12 -8.36 15.49
CA GLY A 39 17.69 -7.33 14.61
C GLY A 39 16.70 -6.69 13.65
N HIS A 40 15.47 -7.20 13.54
CA HIS A 40 14.52 -6.73 12.52
C HIS A 40 14.06 -5.29 12.78
N LYS A 41 14.09 -4.49 11.72
CA LYS A 41 13.51 -3.15 11.68
C LYS A 41 12.50 -3.09 10.55
N VAL A 42 11.34 -2.53 10.84
CA VAL A 42 10.34 -2.24 9.80
C VAL A 42 10.87 -1.09 8.96
N ILE A 43 11.30 -1.41 7.74
CA ILE A 43 11.83 -0.42 6.78
C ILE A 43 10.83 -0.10 5.67
N THR A 44 9.84 -0.97 5.43
CA THR A 44 8.81 -0.74 4.42
C THR A 44 7.42 -0.99 4.98
N ILE A 45 6.43 -0.26 4.46
CA ILE A 45 5.01 -0.46 4.77
C ILE A 45 4.17 -0.35 3.50
N VAL A 46 3.04 -1.05 3.44
CA VAL A 46 2.03 -0.82 2.42
C VAL A 46 0.99 0.15 2.97
N ALA A 47 0.76 1.26 2.27
CA ALA A 47 -0.20 2.28 2.66
C ALA A 47 -1.13 2.65 1.49
N TRP A 48 -2.39 2.95 1.81
CA TRP A 48 -3.31 3.48 0.82
C TRP A 48 -3.15 4.99 0.68
N VAL A 49 -2.84 5.43 -0.52
CA VAL A 49 -2.73 6.85 -0.90
C VAL A 49 -3.98 7.25 -1.67
N GLN A 50 -4.52 8.43 -1.34
CA GLN A 50 -5.61 9.06 -2.07
C GLN A 50 -5.06 10.20 -2.93
N LEU A 51 -5.19 10.07 -4.25
CA LEU A 51 -4.82 11.08 -5.22
C LEU A 51 -6.05 11.97 -5.48
N LEU A 52 -6.09 13.11 -4.79
CA LEU A 52 -7.17 14.09 -4.90
C LEU A 52 -7.02 14.93 -6.16
N GLY A 53 -8.14 15.24 -6.83
CA GLY A 53 -8.14 16.12 -8.01
C GLY A 53 -7.61 15.51 -9.29
N LEU A 54 -7.28 14.20 -9.29
CA LEU A 54 -6.89 13.47 -10.48
C LEU A 54 -8.12 13.23 -11.36
N SER A 55 -8.09 13.65 -12.64
CA SER A 55 -9.17 13.38 -13.58
C SER A 55 -9.29 11.87 -13.87
N ARG A 56 -10.51 11.40 -14.16
CA ARG A 56 -10.79 9.98 -14.45
C ARG A 56 -9.98 9.45 -15.63
N GLU A 57 -9.60 10.32 -16.57
CA GLU A 57 -8.75 9.96 -17.72
C GLU A 57 -7.38 9.42 -17.30
N TYR A 58 -6.91 9.76 -16.09
CA TYR A 58 -5.63 9.32 -15.53
C TYR A 58 -5.78 8.11 -14.60
N TYR A 59 -6.95 7.46 -14.56
CA TYR A 59 -7.17 6.26 -13.73
C TYR A 59 -6.60 4.99 -14.37
N ASP A 60 -5.97 5.11 -15.54
CA ASP A 60 -5.23 4.03 -16.17
C ASP A 60 -4.10 3.54 -15.27
N CYS A 61 -3.92 2.21 -15.20
CA CYS A 61 -2.96 1.59 -14.31
C CYS A 61 -1.52 2.02 -14.62
N LEU A 62 -1.15 2.23 -15.88
CA LEU A 62 0.18 2.69 -16.27
C LEU A 62 0.41 4.13 -15.83
N LEU A 63 -0.57 5.01 -16.03
CA LEU A 63 -0.49 6.40 -15.60
C LEU A 63 -0.42 6.51 -14.07
N LEU A 64 -1.22 5.73 -13.36
CA LEU A 64 -1.17 5.66 -11.90
C LEU A 64 0.18 5.12 -11.42
N ASN A 65 0.77 4.15 -12.10
CA ASN A 65 2.09 3.63 -11.77
C ASN A 65 3.17 4.71 -11.88
N GLU A 66 3.16 5.50 -12.95
CA GLU A 66 4.09 6.62 -13.12
C GLU A 66 3.98 7.64 -11.97
N VAL A 67 2.75 8.02 -11.61
CA VAL A 67 2.51 8.94 -10.47
C VAL A 67 2.94 8.30 -9.14
N CYS A 68 2.66 7.01 -8.95
CA CYS A 68 2.99 6.32 -7.72
C CYS A 68 4.49 6.15 -7.53
N ASN A 69 5.28 5.96 -8.59
CA ASN A 69 6.73 5.77 -8.51
C ASN A 69 7.47 6.90 -7.77
N GLU A 70 6.94 8.12 -7.80
CA GLU A 70 7.46 9.26 -7.02
C GLU A 70 7.20 9.12 -5.51
N ILE A 71 6.16 8.39 -5.13
CA ILE A 71 5.74 8.14 -3.74
C ILE A 71 6.35 6.83 -3.22
N GLY A 72 6.37 5.79 -4.05
CA GLY A 72 6.83 4.43 -3.72
C GLY A 72 6.41 3.41 -4.79
N GLN A 73 6.53 2.13 -4.50
CA GLN A 73 6.19 1.09 -5.48
C GLN A 73 4.67 0.84 -5.51
N LEU A 74 4.02 0.96 -6.66
CA LEU A 74 2.60 0.61 -6.80
C LEU A 74 2.40 -0.89 -6.51
N VAL A 75 1.55 -1.18 -5.53
CA VAL A 75 1.17 -2.56 -5.16
C VAL A 75 -0.19 -2.93 -5.73
N ARG A 76 -1.16 -2.02 -5.66
CA ARG A 76 -2.54 -2.28 -6.09
C ARG A 76 -3.30 -0.99 -6.40
N VAL A 77 -4.21 -1.02 -7.36
CA VAL A 77 -5.19 0.05 -7.59
C VAL A 77 -6.53 -0.35 -6.98
N ASP A 78 -7.20 0.57 -6.29
CA ASP A 78 -8.53 0.33 -5.70
C ASP A 78 -9.55 0.00 -6.81
N TYR A 79 -10.43 -0.96 -6.54
CA TYR A 79 -11.43 -1.41 -7.52
C TYR A 79 -12.31 -0.26 -8.05
N ASN A 80 -12.71 0.69 -7.20
CA ASN A 80 -13.52 1.83 -7.65
C ASN A 80 -12.74 2.80 -8.53
N THR A 81 -11.41 2.83 -8.38
CA THR A 81 -10.51 3.60 -9.24
C THR A 81 -10.35 2.89 -10.58
N GLN A 82 -10.09 1.57 -10.59
CA GLN A 82 -9.96 0.80 -11.84
C GLN A 82 -11.22 0.87 -12.70
N GLU A 83 -12.40 0.67 -12.10
CA GLU A 83 -13.68 0.73 -12.83
C GLU A 83 -14.17 2.18 -13.06
N GLY A 84 -13.50 3.17 -12.44
CA GLY A 84 -13.90 4.57 -12.48
C GLY A 84 -15.30 4.83 -11.91
N LEU A 85 -15.79 3.96 -11.03
CA LEU A 85 -17.13 4.02 -10.43
C LEU A 85 -17.28 5.22 -9.47
N ARG A 86 -16.17 5.73 -8.92
CA ARG A 86 -16.17 6.80 -7.92
C ARG A 86 -15.18 7.92 -8.29
N GLY A 87 -15.65 8.90 -9.06
CA GLY A 87 -14.84 10.01 -9.60
C GLY A 87 -14.43 11.12 -8.62
N LYS A 88 -14.31 10.85 -7.31
CA LYS A 88 -13.88 11.87 -6.33
C LYS A 88 -12.36 11.91 -6.14
N PHE A 89 -11.71 10.75 -6.20
CA PHE A 89 -10.27 10.58 -6.04
C PHE A 89 -9.86 9.22 -6.59
N ALA A 90 -8.63 9.10 -7.06
CA ALA A 90 -8.01 7.80 -7.29
C ALA A 90 -7.42 7.29 -5.98
N ARG A 91 -7.51 5.99 -5.73
CA ARG A 91 -6.94 5.35 -4.54
C ARG A 91 -6.05 4.18 -4.96
N VAL A 92 -4.85 4.16 -4.41
CA VAL A 92 -3.78 3.21 -4.76
C VAL A 92 -3.06 2.75 -3.49
N ALA A 93 -2.69 1.48 -3.43
CA ALA A 93 -1.83 0.93 -2.39
C ALA A 93 -0.39 1.00 -2.88
N VAL A 94 0.47 1.62 -2.08
CA VAL A 94 1.87 1.88 -2.41
C VAL A 94 2.73 1.30 -1.30
N GLU A 95 3.80 0.59 -1.67
CA GLU A 95 4.86 0.20 -0.73
C GLU A 95 5.80 1.41 -0.54
N LEU A 96 5.85 1.90 0.69
CA LEU A 96 6.63 3.05 1.11
C LEU A 96 7.89 2.59 1.83
N ASP A 97 9.01 3.23 1.52
CA ASP A 97 10.27 3.11 2.26
C ASP A 97 10.27 4.11 3.42
N LEU A 98 10.23 3.62 4.65
CA LEU A 98 10.23 4.42 5.87
C LEU A 98 11.58 5.10 6.15
N LEU A 99 12.66 4.69 5.47
CA LEU A 99 13.95 5.37 5.55
C LEU A 99 13.98 6.65 4.72
N LYS A 100 13.04 6.80 3.78
CA LYS A 100 12.87 8.01 2.99
C LYS A 100 11.84 8.92 3.66
N PRO A 101 12.17 10.19 3.92
CA PRO A 101 11.19 11.12 4.46
C PRO A 101 10.07 11.32 3.44
N LEU A 102 8.83 11.36 3.93
CA LEU A 102 7.70 11.80 3.10
C LEU A 102 7.94 13.26 2.70
N GLN A 103 7.87 13.54 1.40
CA GLN A 103 7.97 14.90 0.91
C GLN A 103 6.73 15.68 1.32
N SER A 104 6.91 16.61 2.26
CA SER A 104 5.88 17.58 2.62
C SER A 104 5.70 18.59 1.48
N LYS A 105 4.46 18.99 1.20
CA LYS A 105 4.24 20.28 0.51
C LYS A 105 4.81 21.38 1.42
N VAL A 106 5.83 22.07 0.94
CA VAL A 106 6.28 23.36 1.48
C VAL A 106 5.52 24.46 0.76
#